data_AF-A0A1Y1UUB1-F1
#
_entry.id   AF-A0A1Y1UUB1-F1
#
_cell.length_a   1.000
_cell.length_b   1.000
_cell.length_c   1.000
_cell.angle_alpha   90.00
_cell.angle_beta   90.00
_cell.angle_gamma   90.00
#
_symmetry.space_group_name_H-M   'P 1'
#
loop_
_entity.id
_entity.type
_entity.pdbx_description
1 polymer ?
#
loop_
_entity_poly.entity_id
_entity_poly.type
_entity_poly.pdbx_seq_one_letter_code
_entity_poly.pdbx_strand_id
1 'polypeptide(L)'
;MNSNNNIDYNDCDSDKSTMPISYESEQDLFEEVEFQDEIVQLTNLIKEKKFDIVITAIECNVSIEFLDILLSRLKYNINKFTVFKNGEIKSPLYAAISKNHFKIADFIISKGGDVNYVQNNFDIAKLLMENNLFTTKVFMYLLNRDWDIMMIKHYVYDFNFRYDLASTYIKYLCDKDLVNQSLSMYQKEMVYQKKTLKKL
;
A
#
# COMPACT_ATOMS: atom_id res chain seq x y z
N MET A 1 11.64 69.97 -70.52
CA MET A 1 10.32 70.40 -71.02
C MET A 1 9.31 69.35 -70.58
N ASN A 2 8.31 69.79 -69.80
CA ASN A 2 6.89 69.38 -69.82
C ASN A 2 6.51 68.31 -70.87
N SER A 3 5.62 67.33 -70.66
CA SER A 3 4.54 67.18 -69.67
C SER A 3 3.78 65.87 -69.93
N ASN A 4 3.09 65.39 -68.88
CA ASN A 4 1.78 64.71 -68.87
C ASN A 4 1.70 63.25 -69.37
N ASN A 5 1.50 62.30 -68.45
CA ASN A 5 0.24 61.85 -67.83
C ASN A 5 -0.42 60.73 -68.66
N ASN A 6 -0.49 59.53 -68.07
CA ASN A 6 -1.78 58.94 -67.76
C ASN A 6 -1.65 57.90 -66.64
N ILE A 7 -2.57 58.05 -65.70
CA ILE A 7 -2.80 57.26 -64.51
C ILE A 7 -3.63 56.05 -64.93
N ASP A 8 -3.33 54.86 -64.42
CA ASP A 8 -4.38 53.87 -64.17
C ASP A 8 -4.15 53.24 -62.80
N TYR A 9 -5.20 53.30 -61.97
CA TYR A 9 -5.27 52.80 -60.61
C TYR A 9 -5.87 51.39 -60.67
N ASN A 10 -5.25 50.43 -59.98
CA ASN A 10 -5.89 49.59 -58.94
C ASN A 10 -5.16 48.26 -58.74
N ASP A 11 -4.86 48.01 -57.45
CA ASP A 11 -4.91 46.74 -56.72
C ASP A 11 -4.03 45.58 -57.22
N CYS A 12 -3.27 44.84 -56.41
CA CYS A 12 -3.64 44.27 -55.12
C CYS A 12 -2.36 43.88 -54.36
N ASP A 13 -2.54 43.71 -53.07
CA ASP A 13 -1.55 43.58 -52.01
C ASP A 13 -0.46 42.52 -52.14
N SER A 14 0.64 42.87 -51.46
CA SER A 14 1.76 42.04 -51.07
C SER A 14 1.36 40.92 -50.10
N ASP A 15 1.27 39.68 -50.58
CA ASP A 15 1.26 38.51 -49.70
C ASP A 15 2.62 37.80 -49.73
N LYS A 16 3.47 38.20 -48.77
CA LYS A 16 4.48 37.30 -48.21
C LYS A 16 3.73 36.20 -47.49
N SER A 17 3.65 35.01 -48.10
CA SER A 17 3.27 33.78 -47.44
C SER A 17 4.27 33.45 -46.32
N THR A 18 4.05 34.03 -45.14
CA THR A 18 4.50 33.45 -43.87
C THR A 18 3.60 32.26 -43.58
N MET A 19 4.18 31.06 -43.58
CA MET A 19 3.58 29.87 -42.99
C MET A 19 2.99 30.21 -41.61
N PRO A 20 1.78 29.73 -41.29
CA PRO A 20 1.23 29.92 -39.96
C PRO A 20 2.06 29.06 -38.98
N ILE A 21 2.82 29.73 -38.13
CA ILE A 21 3.29 29.16 -36.88
C ILE A 21 2.00 28.87 -36.09
N SER A 22 1.64 27.59 -35.97
CA SER A 22 0.60 27.20 -35.03
C SER A 22 1.11 27.56 -33.64
N TYR A 23 0.51 28.58 -33.04
CA TYR A 23 0.70 28.91 -31.64
C TYR A 23 0.30 27.68 -30.82
N GLU A 24 1.29 26.89 -30.36
CA GLU A 24 1.15 26.07 -29.16
C GLU A 24 0.68 27.04 -28.08
N SER A 25 -0.51 26.80 -27.54
CA SER A 25 -1.12 27.77 -26.66
C SER A 25 -0.22 27.92 -25.43
N GLU A 26 0.07 29.16 -25.02
CA GLU A 26 0.92 29.41 -23.84
C GLU A 26 0.43 28.63 -22.62
N GLN A 27 -0.89 28.38 -22.55
CA GLN A 27 -1.56 27.54 -21.57
C GLN A 27 -1.02 26.10 -21.51
N ASP A 28 -0.80 25.46 -22.66
CA ASP A 28 -0.24 24.11 -22.76
C ASP A 28 1.22 24.09 -22.30
N LEU A 29 1.99 25.13 -22.64
CA LEU A 29 3.37 25.29 -22.18
C LEU A 29 3.46 25.52 -20.66
N PHE A 30 2.54 26.30 -20.08
CA PHE A 30 2.47 26.54 -18.65
C PHE A 30 2.08 25.28 -17.87
N GLU A 31 1.09 24.52 -18.35
CA GLU A 31 0.71 23.22 -17.77
C GLU A 31 1.85 22.21 -17.85
N GLU A 32 2.58 22.15 -18.98
CA GLU A 32 3.72 21.24 -19.13
C GLU A 32 4.89 21.60 -18.19
N VAL A 33 5.23 22.89 -18.04
CA VAL A 33 6.30 23.33 -17.14
C VAL A 33 5.95 23.07 -15.67
N GLU A 34 4.72 23.39 -15.26
CA GLU A 34 4.24 23.14 -13.89
C GLU A 34 4.24 21.63 -13.58
N PHE A 35 3.79 20.80 -14.53
CA PHE A 35 3.79 19.35 -14.39
C PHE A 35 5.21 18.74 -14.32
N GLN A 36 6.17 19.26 -15.09
CA GLN A 36 7.57 18.83 -15.01
C GLN A 36 8.18 19.18 -13.65
N ASP A 37 7.90 20.37 -13.12
CA ASP A 37 8.37 20.80 -11.81
C ASP A 37 7.82 19.92 -10.68
N GLU A 38 6.54 19.53 -10.73
CA GLU A 38 5.95 18.58 -9.78
C GLU A 38 6.59 17.19 -9.84
N ILE A 39 6.86 16.67 -11.04
CA ILE A 39 7.54 15.37 -11.23
C ILE A 39 8.96 15.39 -10.65
N VAL A 40 9.70 16.48 -10.87
CA VAL A 40 11.05 16.66 -10.33
C VAL A 40 11.01 16.70 -8.79
N GLN A 41 10.04 17.42 -8.22
CA GLN A 41 9.84 17.48 -6.77
C GLN A 41 9.51 16.10 -6.17
N LEU A 42 8.56 15.37 -6.74
CA LEU A 42 8.20 14.00 -6.33
C LEU A 42 9.42 13.06 -6.38
N THR A 43 10.19 13.14 -7.46
CA THR A 43 11.40 12.33 -7.64
C THR A 43 12.43 12.63 -6.54
N ASN A 44 12.60 13.90 -6.18
CA ASN A 44 13.50 14.30 -5.10
C ASN A 44 13.01 13.81 -3.72
N LEU A 45 11.71 13.89 -3.45
CA LEU A 45 11.12 13.36 -2.20
C LEU A 45 11.33 11.85 -2.05
N ILE A 46 11.20 11.09 -3.14
CA ILE A 46 11.47 9.64 -3.16
C ILE A 46 12.95 9.37 -2.87
N LYS A 47 13.86 10.07 -3.57
CA LYS A 47 15.32 9.91 -3.41
C LYS A 47 15.77 10.23 -1.98
N GLU A 48 15.20 11.27 -1.38
CA GLU A 48 15.49 11.65 0.01
C GLU A 48 14.86 10.71 1.05
N LYS A 49 14.16 9.65 0.63
CA LYS A 49 13.38 8.76 1.51
C LYS A 49 12.41 9.54 2.41
N LYS A 50 11.87 10.64 1.91
CA LYS A 50 10.76 11.37 2.55
C LYS A 50 9.42 10.79 2.13
N PHE A 51 9.39 10.02 1.03
CA PHE A 51 8.17 9.54 0.40
C PHE A 51 8.37 8.14 -0.19
N ASP A 52 7.38 7.27 0.01
CA ASP A 52 7.28 5.96 -0.65
C ASP A 52 5.84 5.82 -1.14
N ILE A 53 5.65 5.88 -2.46
CA ILE A 53 4.34 6.02 -3.08
C ILE A 53 3.36 4.91 -2.71
N VAL A 54 3.86 3.67 -2.55
CA VAL A 54 3.03 2.51 -2.18
C VAL A 54 2.62 2.62 -0.72
N ILE A 55 3.57 2.92 0.17
CA ILE A 55 3.27 3.09 1.60
C ILE A 55 2.29 4.24 1.83
N THR A 56 2.49 5.38 1.17
CA THR A 56 1.57 6.52 1.28
C THR A 56 0.18 6.19 0.75
N ALA A 57 0.07 5.51 -0.40
CA ALA A 57 -1.23 5.08 -0.93
C ALA A 57 -1.98 4.16 0.05
N ILE A 58 -1.27 3.23 0.70
CA ILE A 58 -1.83 2.35 1.75
C ILE A 58 -2.34 3.16 2.95
N GLU A 59 -1.55 4.14 3.42
CA GLU A 59 -1.92 5.01 4.55
C GLU A 59 -3.12 5.92 4.23
N CYS A 60 -3.31 6.29 2.95
CA CYS A 60 -4.47 7.05 2.47
C CYS A 60 -5.72 6.19 2.21
N ASN A 61 -5.67 4.88 2.48
CA ASN A 61 -6.78 3.95 2.27
C ASN A 61 -7.33 3.96 0.82
N VAL A 62 -6.45 3.99 -0.17
CA VAL A 62 -6.84 3.90 -1.60
C VAL A 62 -7.61 2.61 -1.90
N SER A 63 -8.30 2.57 -3.04
CA SER A 63 -8.98 1.35 -3.48
C SER A 63 -7.98 0.22 -3.76
N ILE A 64 -8.43 -1.03 -3.58
CA ILE A 64 -7.59 -2.21 -3.82
C ILE A 64 -7.14 -2.26 -5.29
N GLU A 65 -8.01 -1.85 -6.22
CA GLU A 65 -7.71 -1.80 -7.66
C GLU A 65 -6.56 -0.83 -7.94
N PHE A 66 -6.59 0.36 -7.34
CA PHE A 66 -5.52 1.33 -7.49
C PHE A 66 -4.21 0.82 -6.90
N LEU A 67 -4.27 0.22 -5.71
CA LEU A 67 -3.10 -0.38 -5.08
C LEU A 67 -2.52 -1.52 -5.92
N ASP A 68 -3.36 -2.37 -6.53
CA ASP A 68 -2.91 -3.47 -7.39
C ASP A 68 -2.17 -2.96 -8.63
N ILE A 69 -2.69 -1.89 -9.25
CA ILE A 69 -2.03 -1.22 -10.39
C ILE A 69 -0.65 -0.69 -9.96
N LEU A 70 -0.56 -0.02 -8.81
CA LEU A 70 0.70 0.51 -8.29
C LEU A 70 1.73 -0.61 -8.04
N LEU A 71 1.35 -1.66 -7.29
CA LEU A 71 2.23 -2.78 -6.98
C LEU A 71 2.75 -3.46 -8.25
N SER A 72 1.85 -3.67 -9.22
CA SER A 72 2.17 -4.32 -10.50
C SER A 72 3.11 -3.49 -11.36
N ARG A 73 2.82 -2.19 -11.55
CA ARG A 73 3.64 -1.31 -12.40
C ARG A 73 5.03 -1.06 -11.83
N LEU A 74 5.13 -0.95 -10.51
CA LEU A 74 6.39 -0.66 -9.84
C LEU A 74 7.24 -1.92 -9.58
N LYS A 75 6.68 -3.13 -9.80
CA LYS A 75 7.27 -4.40 -9.37
C LYS A 75 7.71 -4.32 -7.90
N TYR A 76 6.82 -3.77 -7.07
CA TYR A 76 7.16 -3.36 -5.71
C TYR A 76 7.45 -4.59 -4.83
N ASN A 77 8.53 -4.54 -4.04
CA ASN A 77 8.80 -5.59 -3.06
C ASN A 77 7.84 -5.44 -1.86
N ILE A 78 6.84 -6.32 -1.80
CA ILE A 78 5.74 -6.27 -0.84
C ILE A 78 6.19 -6.40 0.64
N ASN A 79 7.33 -7.03 0.89
CA ASN A 79 7.88 -7.26 2.23
C ASN A 79 8.96 -6.22 2.63
N LYS A 80 9.31 -5.29 1.74
CA LYS A 80 10.34 -4.29 2.00
C LYS A 80 10.01 -3.43 3.23
N PHE A 81 10.97 -3.27 4.13
CA PHE A 81 10.97 -2.15 5.08
C PHE A 81 11.68 -0.94 4.49
N THR A 82 11.01 0.22 4.51
CA THR A 82 11.55 1.52 4.16
C THR A 82 11.86 2.29 5.43
N VAL A 83 13.11 2.75 5.57
CA VAL A 83 13.53 3.70 6.60
C VAL A 83 13.42 5.10 6.02
N PHE A 84 12.53 5.90 6.57
CA PHE A 84 12.26 7.27 6.15
C PHE A 84 13.24 8.26 6.78
N LYS A 85 13.36 9.44 6.18
CA LYS A 85 14.26 10.51 6.65
C LYS A 85 13.96 10.97 8.09
N ASN A 86 12.70 10.91 8.49
CA ASN A 86 12.25 11.23 9.84
C ASN A 86 12.56 10.13 10.88
N GLY A 87 13.20 9.03 10.46
CA GLY A 87 13.50 7.88 11.31
C GLY A 87 12.39 6.85 11.40
N GLU A 88 11.21 7.09 10.81
CA GLU A 88 10.15 6.09 10.76
C GLU A 88 10.57 4.89 9.92
N ILE A 89 10.15 3.70 10.33
CA ILE A 89 10.39 2.46 9.61
C ILE A 89 9.03 1.84 9.32
N LYS A 90 8.74 1.61 8.04
CA LYS A 90 7.45 1.05 7.61
C LYS A 90 7.65 0.03 6.50
N SER A 91 6.91 -1.07 6.58
CA SER A 91 6.62 -1.94 5.43
C SER A 91 5.19 -1.68 4.95
N PRO A 92 4.82 -2.13 3.73
CA PRO A 92 3.44 -2.08 3.25
C PRO A 92 2.45 -2.67 4.26
N LEU A 93 2.78 -3.85 4.81
CA LEU A 93 1.90 -4.53 5.75
C LEU A 93 1.84 -3.82 7.12
N TYR A 94 2.95 -3.27 7.61
CA TYR A 94 2.95 -2.39 8.79
C TYR A 94 2.06 -1.16 8.58
N ALA A 95 2.16 -0.49 7.42
CA ALA A 95 1.39 0.71 7.11
C ALA A 95 -0.12 0.43 7.10
N ALA A 96 -0.54 -0.69 6.51
CA ALA A 96 -1.95 -1.08 6.49
C ALA A 96 -2.47 -1.42 7.90
N ILE A 97 -1.70 -2.19 8.68
CA ILE A 97 -2.12 -2.66 10.00
C ILE A 97 -2.14 -1.51 11.02
N SER A 98 -1.11 -0.66 11.03
CA SER A 98 -1.02 0.51 11.92
C SER A 98 -2.18 1.50 11.74
N LYS A 99 -2.74 1.58 10.53
CA LYS A 99 -3.93 2.39 10.21
C LYS A 99 -5.25 1.62 10.35
N ASN A 100 -5.23 0.37 10.80
CA ASN A 100 -6.39 -0.54 10.84
C ASN A 100 -7.08 -0.77 9.48
N HIS A 101 -6.36 -0.58 8.36
CA HIS A 101 -6.83 -0.85 7.01
C HIS A 101 -6.76 -2.36 6.71
N PHE A 102 -7.49 -3.17 7.49
CA PHE A 102 -7.37 -4.63 7.43
C PHE A 102 -7.74 -5.24 6.07
N LYS A 103 -8.64 -4.61 5.31
CA LYS A 103 -8.92 -5.04 3.92
C LYS A 103 -7.71 -4.89 3.01
N ILE A 104 -6.95 -3.80 3.16
CA ILE A 104 -5.70 -3.59 2.42
C ILE A 104 -4.62 -4.56 2.94
N ALA A 105 -4.54 -4.77 4.25
CA ALA A 105 -3.61 -5.74 4.82
C ALA A 105 -3.88 -7.17 4.31
N ASP A 106 -5.15 -7.59 4.25
CA ASP A 106 -5.57 -8.88 3.68
C ASP A 106 -5.16 -9.00 2.21
N PHE A 107 -5.37 -7.93 1.44
CA PHE A 107 -4.94 -7.89 0.05
C PHE A 107 -3.41 -8.00 -0.09
N ILE A 108 -2.64 -7.27 0.73
CA ILE A 108 -1.17 -7.35 0.75
C ILE A 108 -0.72 -8.78 1.06
N ILE A 109 -1.32 -9.43 2.06
CA ILE A 109 -1.02 -10.84 2.40
C ILE A 109 -1.35 -11.75 1.21
N SER A 110 -2.48 -11.55 0.54
CA SER A 110 -2.86 -12.34 -0.65
C SER A 110 -1.87 -12.19 -1.82
N LYS A 111 -1.11 -11.10 -1.87
CA LYS A 111 -0.04 -10.85 -2.85
C LYS A 111 1.33 -11.34 -2.39
N GLY A 112 1.40 -12.10 -1.29
CA GLY A 112 2.65 -12.66 -0.75
C GLY A 112 3.29 -11.82 0.35
N GLY A 113 2.55 -10.86 0.91
CA GLY A 113 2.95 -10.17 2.14
C GLY A 113 3.05 -11.14 3.29
N ASP A 114 4.23 -11.24 3.89
CA ASP A 114 4.52 -12.15 4.99
C ASP A 114 4.41 -11.40 6.34
N VAL A 115 3.45 -11.80 7.15
CA VAL A 115 3.19 -11.22 8.48
C VAL A 115 4.35 -11.45 9.46
N ASN A 116 5.16 -12.48 9.20
CA ASN A 116 6.31 -12.88 10.00
C ASN A 116 7.64 -12.40 9.41
N TYR A 117 7.59 -11.58 8.35
CA TYR A 117 8.80 -11.13 7.69
C TYR A 117 9.69 -10.31 8.63
N VAL A 118 10.96 -10.70 8.70
CA VAL A 118 11.99 -10.02 9.50
C VAL A 118 13.08 -9.48 8.59
N GLN A 119 13.44 -8.20 8.78
CA GLN A 119 14.58 -7.59 8.11
C GLN A 119 15.36 -6.74 9.09
N ASN A 120 16.67 -6.98 9.25
CA ASN A 120 17.53 -6.17 10.12
C ASN A 120 16.97 -5.99 11.55
N ASN A 121 16.39 -7.05 12.13
CA ASN A 121 15.70 -7.04 13.43
C ASN A 121 14.43 -6.15 13.50
N PHE A 122 13.86 -5.80 12.35
CA PHE A 122 12.53 -5.23 12.22
C PHE A 122 11.54 -6.32 11.83
N ASP A 123 10.43 -6.36 12.53
CA ASP A 123 9.22 -7.07 12.17
C ASP A 123 8.02 -6.18 12.51
N ILE A 124 6.85 -6.54 11.98
CA ILE A 124 5.66 -5.70 12.11
C ILE A 124 5.22 -5.56 13.56
N ALA A 125 5.29 -6.63 14.37
CA ALA A 125 4.83 -6.60 15.75
C ALA A 125 5.71 -5.71 16.62
N LYS A 126 7.03 -5.84 16.50
CA LYS A 126 7.99 -4.98 17.19
C LYS A 126 7.76 -3.50 16.87
N LEU A 127 7.67 -3.16 15.58
CA LEU A 127 7.43 -1.78 15.17
C LEU A 127 6.11 -1.23 15.71
N LEU A 128 5.04 -2.04 15.69
CA LEU A 128 3.75 -1.65 16.26
C LEU A 128 3.83 -1.43 17.78
N MET A 129 4.63 -2.23 18.50
CA MET A 129 4.82 -2.05 19.95
C MET A 129 5.62 -0.78 20.25
N GLU A 130 6.76 -0.57 19.58
CA GLU A 130 7.61 0.61 19.72
C GLU A 130 6.84 1.93 19.45
N ASN A 131 5.85 1.88 18.55
CA ASN A 131 5.03 3.03 18.20
C ASN A 131 3.71 3.12 19.00
N ASN A 132 3.49 2.27 20.01
CA ASN A 132 2.25 2.20 20.80
C ASN A 132 0.97 1.92 19.98
N LEU A 133 1.10 1.17 18.90
CA LEU A 133 0.01 0.80 17.96
C LEU A 133 -0.44 -0.67 18.11
N PHE A 134 0.23 -1.45 18.95
CA PHE A 134 -0.08 -2.88 19.20
C PHE A 134 -1.30 -3.06 20.13
N THR A 135 -2.47 -2.65 19.62
CA THR A 135 -3.77 -2.78 20.31
C THR A 135 -4.31 -4.21 20.28
N THR A 136 -5.29 -4.52 21.12
CA THR A 136 -6.02 -5.80 21.09
C THR A 136 -6.58 -6.14 19.72
N LYS A 137 -7.07 -5.13 18.99
CA LYS A 137 -7.64 -5.31 17.64
C LYS A 137 -6.56 -5.74 16.65
N VAL A 138 -5.42 -5.06 16.66
CA VAL A 138 -4.26 -5.38 15.82
C VAL A 138 -3.69 -6.75 16.19
N PHE A 139 -3.57 -7.04 17.48
CA PHE A 139 -3.10 -8.33 17.96
C PHE A 139 -4.00 -9.48 17.50
N MET A 140 -5.31 -9.36 17.65
CA MET A 140 -6.26 -10.36 17.14
C MET A 140 -6.19 -10.52 15.63
N TYR A 141 -6.03 -9.42 14.89
CA TYR A 141 -5.84 -9.49 13.44
C TYR A 141 -4.59 -10.31 13.07
N LEU A 142 -3.45 -10.04 13.71
CA LEU A 142 -2.20 -10.77 13.48
C LEU A 142 -2.35 -12.27 13.78
N LEU A 143 -2.97 -12.64 14.90
CA LEU A 143 -3.22 -14.04 15.27
C LEU A 143 -4.12 -14.78 14.27
N ASN A 144 -5.03 -14.06 13.61
CA ASN A 144 -5.90 -14.61 12.58
C ASN A 144 -5.23 -14.70 11.19
N ARG A 145 -3.97 -14.25 11.07
CA ARG A 145 -3.17 -14.27 9.84
C ARG A 145 -1.87 -15.06 10.00
N ASP A 146 -1.88 -16.04 10.90
CA ASP A 146 -0.75 -16.94 11.16
C ASP A 146 0.53 -16.21 11.59
N TRP A 147 0.38 -15.07 12.29
CA TRP A 147 1.50 -14.45 12.97
C TRP A 147 2.06 -15.39 14.04
N ASP A 148 3.38 -15.58 14.01
CA ASP A 148 4.09 -16.41 14.97
C ASP A 148 4.11 -15.73 16.32
N ILE A 149 3.16 -16.13 17.16
CA ILE A 149 3.04 -15.63 18.52
C ILE A 149 4.27 -15.91 19.38
N MET A 150 5.13 -16.88 19.03
CA MET A 150 6.37 -17.07 19.78
C MET A 150 7.30 -15.86 19.68
N MET A 151 7.18 -15.05 18.62
CA MET A 151 7.89 -13.78 18.49
C MET A 151 7.63 -12.85 19.67
N ILE A 152 6.45 -12.93 20.29
CA ILE A 152 6.09 -12.12 21.46
C ILE A 152 7.05 -12.31 22.63
N LYS A 153 7.64 -13.50 22.79
CA LYS A 153 8.59 -13.78 23.88
C LYS A 153 9.83 -12.89 23.81
N HIS A 154 10.23 -12.50 22.60
CA HIS A 154 11.33 -11.55 22.39
C HIS A 154 10.96 -10.13 22.80
N TYR A 155 9.67 -9.81 22.95
CA TYR A 155 9.16 -8.47 23.27
C TYR A 155 8.57 -8.37 24.69
N VAL A 156 8.22 -9.49 25.32
CA VAL A 156 7.60 -9.52 26.65
C VAL A 156 8.47 -8.82 27.70
N TYR A 157 9.79 -9.01 27.62
CA TYR A 157 10.75 -8.39 28.54
C TYR A 157 10.96 -6.90 28.28
N ASP A 158 10.82 -6.46 27.03
CA ASP A 158 11.16 -5.10 26.60
C ASP A 158 9.97 -4.13 26.65
N PHE A 159 8.74 -4.62 26.47
CA PHE A 159 7.55 -3.77 26.26
C PHE A 159 6.45 -3.91 27.32
N ASN A 160 6.74 -4.52 28.48
CA ASN A 160 5.79 -4.70 29.59
C ASN A 160 4.43 -5.26 29.12
N PHE A 161 4.45 -6.50 28.64
CA PHE A 161 3.31 -7.14 27.96
C PHE A 161 1.99 -6.98 28.74
N ARG A 162 1.06 -6.25 28.14
CA ARG A 162 -0.15 -5.75 28.82
C ARG A 162 -1.14 -6.90 29.13
N TYR A 163 -1.81 -6.82 30.28
CA TYR A 163 -2.79 -7.83 30.74
C TYR A 163 -3.97 -8.04 29.77
N ASP A 164 -4.39 -6.99 29.06
CA ASP A 164 -5.41 -7.07 28.02
C ASP A 164 -4.98 -7.97 26.86
N LEU A 165 -3.70 -7.96 26.47
CA LEU A 165 -3.16 -8.83 25.44
C LEU A 165 -3.05 -10.28 25.94
N ALA A 166 -2.63 -10.49 27.19
CA ALA A 166 -2.55 -11.83 27.77
C ALA A 166 -3.94 -12.51 27.86
N SER A 167 -4.95 -11.79 28.33
CA SER A 167 -6.33 -12.28 28.37
C SER A 167 -6.90 -12.54 26.97
N THR A 168 -6.58 -11.67 26.00
CA THR A 168 -6.93 -11.86 24.59
C THR A 168 -6.32 -13.14 24.00
N TYR A 169 -5.05 -13.41 24.31
CA TYR A 169 -4.36 -14.63 23.87
C TYR A 169 -5.00 -15.89 24.45
N ILE A 170 -5.26 -15.92 25.75
CA ILE A 170 -5.93 -17.05 26.41
C ILE A 170 -7.27 -17.34 25.73
N LYS A 171 -8.05 -16.29 25.45
CA LYS A 171 -9.32 -16.42 24.74
C LYS A 171 -9.14 -17.01 23.35
N TYR A 172 -8.18 -16.50 22.56
CA TYR A 172 -7.89 -17.02 21.22
C TYR A 172 -7.52 -18.51 21.24
N LEU A 173 -6.66 -18.93 22.17
CA LEU A 173 -6.31 -20.35 22.34
C LEU A 173 -7.53 -21.21 22.67
N CYS A 174 -8.34 -20.79 23.65
CA CYS A 174 -9.55 -21.51 24.03
C CYS A 174 -10.53 -21.65 22.87
N ASP A 175 -10.73 -20.59 22.09
CA ASP A 175 -11.63 -20.60 20.94
C ASP A 175 -11.10 -21.55 19.84
N LYS A 176 -9.80 -21.50 19.53
CA LYS A 176 -9.17 -22.40 18.53
C LYS A 176 -9.21 -23.85 18.97
N ASP A 177 -8.92 -24.13 20.24
CA ASP A 177 -9.01 -25.47 20.82
C ASP A 177 -10.43 -26.00 20.80
N LEU A 178 -11.43 -25.16 21.14
CA LEU A 178 -12.85 -25.54 21.08
C LEU A 178 -13.27 -25.89 19.65
N VAL A 179 -12.85 -25.12 18.65
CA VAL A 179 -13.11 -25.42 17.24
C VAL A 179 -12.47 -26.74 16.83
N ASN A 180 -11.21 -26.97 17.20
CA ASN A 180 -10.51 -28.22 16.91
C ASN A 180 -11.19 -29.43 17.57
N GLN A 181 -11.60 -29.29 18.83
CA GLN A 181 -12.35 -30.32 19.55
C GLN A 181 -13.68 -30.63 18.86
N SER A 182 -14.45 -29.60 18.50
CA SER A 182 -15.74 -29.73 17.80
C SER A 182 -15.58 -30.42 16.44
N LEU A 183 -14.56 -30.04 15.66
CA LEU A 183 -14.25 -30.65 14.38
C LEU A 183 -13.88 -32.13 14.54
N SER A 184 -13.10 -32.47 15.57
CA SER A 184 -12.72 -33.85 15.87
C SER A 184 -13.93 -34.72 16.25
N MET A 185 -14.91 -34.16 16.95
CA MET A 185 -16.15 -34.85 17.31
C MET A 185 -16.98 -35.15 16.05
N TYR A 186 -17.18 -34.15 15.19
CA TYR A 186 -17.93 -34.32 13.94
C TYR A 186 -17.29 -35.37 13.01
N GLN A 187 -15.97 -35.36 12.89
CA GLN A 187 -15.25 -36.35 12.08
C GLN A 187 -15.42 -37.77 12.61
N LYS A 188 -15.38 -37.97 13.94
CA LYS A 188 -15.65 -39.27 14.57
C LYS A 188 -17.07 -39.76 14.29
N GLU A 189 -18.05 -38.86 14.38
CA GLU A 189 -19.45 -39.18 14.12
C GLU A 189 -19.69 -39.59 12.66
N MET A 190 -19.09 -38.88 11.70
CA MET A 190 -19.14 -39.23 10.27
C MET A 190 -18.53 -40.59 9.96
N VAL A 191 -17.40 -40.94 10.60
CA VAL A 191 -16.77 -42.27 10.46
C VAL A 191 -17.67 -43.36 11.04
N TYR A 192 -18.32 -43.09 12.18
CA TYR A 192 -19.27 -44.02 12.79
C TYR A 192 -20.45 -44.30 11.85
N GLN A 193 -21.11 -43.25 11.34
CA GLN A 193 -22.26 -43.39 10.43
C GLN A 193 -21.91 -44.16 9.14
N LYS A 194 -20.74 -43.90 8.53
CA LYS A 194 -20.25 -44.64 7.35
C LYS A 194 -19.99 -46.13 7.63
N LYS A 195 -19.55 -46.50 8.84
CA LYS A 195 -19.36 -47.91 9.22
C LYS A 195 -20.68 -48.63 9.43
N THR A 196 -21.69 -47.94 9.96
CA THR A 196 -23.02 -48.50 10.21
C THR A 196 -23.78 -48.73 8.90
N LEU A 197 -23.69 -47.81 7.93
CA LEU A 197 -24.28 -47.94 6.60
C LEU A 197 -23.67 -49.05 5.72
N LYS A 198 -22.40 -49.43 5.94
CA LYS A 198 -21.75 -50.56 5.24
C LYS A 198 -22.08 -51.94 5.82
N LYS A 199 -22.81 -52.01 6.93
CA LYS A 199 -23.22 -53.24 7.62
C LYS A 199 -24.70 -53.59 7.39
N LEU A 200 -25.42 -52.76 6.64
CA LEU A 200 -26.77 -53.01 6.10
C LEU A 200 -26.64 -53.47 4.65
#